data_AF-A0A432TDX5-F1
#
_entry.id   AF-A0A432TDX5-F1
#
_cell.length_a   1.000
_cell.length_b   1.000
_cell.length_c   1.000
_cell.angle_alpha   90.00
_cell.angle_beta   90.00
_cell.angle_gamma   90.00
#
_symmetry.space_group_name_H-M   'P 1'
#
loop_
_entity.id
_entity.type
_entity.pdbx_description
1 polymer ?
#
loop_
_entity_poly.entity_id
_entity_poly.type
_entity_poly.pdbx_seq_one_letter_code
_entity_poly.pdbx_strand_id
1 'polypeptide(L)'
;KNGKVDVFKEGLARTRVHGKIGFFNKNLDIVLEPIYDFAFPFYDGVAEICVGCTEHGADDNGMIEGGSWKSIDRKGLIVEE
;
A
#
# COMPACT_ATOMS: atom_id res chain seq x y z
N LYS A 1 -2.40 -21.06 3.72
CA LYS A 1 -2.26 -19.60 3.44
C LYS A 1 -0.90 -19.18 3.97
N ASN A 2 0.12 -19.17 3.13
CA ASN A 2 1.41 -18.59 3.51
C ASN A 2 1.21 -17.08 3.45
N GLY A 3 0.79 -16.48 4.56
CA GLY A 3 0.67 -15.04 4.67
C GLY A 3 2.06 -14.46 4.52
N LYS A 4 2.39 -13.98 3.31
CA LYS A 4 3.58 -13.17 3.11
C LYS A 4 3.34 -11.92 3.96
N VAL A 5 4.12 -11.79 5.02
CA VAL A 5 4.10 -10.61 5.86
C VAL A 5 4.92 -9.55 5.16
N ASP A 6 4.30 -8.42 4.86
CA ASP A 6 5.03 -7.29 4.32
C ASP A 6 6.05 -6.81 5.35
N VAL A 7 7.29 -6.63 4.89
CA VAL A 7 8.37 -6.17 5.76
C VAL A 7 8.20 -4.68 5.99
N PHE A 8 8.39 -4.23 7.23
CA PHE A 8 8.43 -2.79 7.51
C PHE A 8 9.51 -2.10 6.66
N LYS A 9 9.09 -1.09 5.91
CA LYS A 9 9.96 -0.15 5.19
C LYS A 9 9.74 1.23 5.77
N GLU A 10 10.83 1.89 6.16
CA GLU A 10 10.80 3.20 6.83
C GLU A 10 9.92 3.25 8.10
N GLY A 11 9.77 2.10 8.76
CA GLY A 11 8.94 1.95 9.95
C GLY A 11 7.45 1.77 9.68
N LEU A 12 7.04 1.63 8.42
CA LEU A 12 5.66 1.38 7.99
C LEU A 12 5.55 0.04 7.27
N ALA A 13 4.46 -0.70 7.50
CA ALA A 13 4.11 -1.89 6.74
C ALA A 13 2.78 -1.68 6.03
N ARG A 14 2.69 -2.14 4.78
CA ARG A 14 1.41 -2.26 4.08
C ARG A 14 0.62 -3.37 4.74
N THR A 15 -0.63 -3.13 5.05
CA THR A 15 -1.51 -4.16 5.64
C THR A 15 -2.86 -4.10 4.97
N ARG A 16 -3.35 -5.27 4.54
CA ARG A 16 -4.65 -5.39 3.91
C ARG A 16 -5.73 -5.60 4.98
N VAL A 17 -6.67 -4.66 5.05
CA VAL A 17 -7.84 -4.68 5.93
C VAL A 17 -9.08 -4.56 5.05
N HIS A 18 -9.99 -5.55 5.15
CA HIS A 18 -11.22 -5.61 4.36
C HIS A 18 -11.02 -5.42 2.83
N GLY A 19 -9.91 -5.94 2.30
CA GLY A 19 -9.60 -5.88 0.86
C GLY A 19 -8.90 -4.59 0.39
N LYS A 20 -8.72 -3.61 1.29
CA LYS A 20 -7.97 -2.38 1.00
C LYS A 20 -6.64 -2.38 1.75
N ILE A 21 -5.64 -1.72 1.20
CA ILE A 21 -4.32 -1.55 1.79
C ILE A 21 -4.26 -0.22 2.53
N GLY A 22 -3.76 -0.26 3.76
CA GLY A 22 -3.35 0.90 4.55
C GLY A 22 -1.92 0.72 5.06
N PHE A 23 -1.40 1.73 5.75
CA PHE A 23 -0.04 1.71 6.29
C PHE A 23 -0.05 1.81 7.81
N PHE A 24 0.65 0.87 8.44
CA PHE A 24 0.67 0.72 9.89
C PHE A 24 2.10 0.82 10.41
N ASN A 25 2.28 1.42 11.57
CA ASN A 25 3.58 1.43 12.24
C ASN A 25 3.83 0.12 13.00
N LYS A 26 5.00 0.00 13.64
CA LYS A 26 5.38 -1.20 14.41
C LYS A 26 4.51 -1.47 15.65
N ASN A 27 3.79 -0.45 16.14
CA ASN A 27 2.85 -0.59 17.25
C ASN A 27 1.45 -0.99 16.77
N LEU A 28 1.28 -1.22 15.46
CA LEU A 28 -0.02 -1.48 14.80
C LEU A 28 -0.96 -0.27 14.82
N ASP A 29 -0.43 0.94 15.02
CA ASP A 29 -1.21 2.16 14.82
C ASP A 29 -1.39 2.40 13.31
N ILE A 30 -2.60 2.81 12.94
CA ILE A 30 -2.91 3.26 11.58
C ILE A 30 -2.19 4.59 11.34
N VAL A 31 -1.29 4.61 10.35
CA VAL A 31 -0.64 5.84 9.88
C VAL A 31 -1.35 6.39 8.65
N LEU A 32 -1.75 5.50 7.74
CA LEU A 32 -2.63 5.81 6.61
C LEU A 32 -3.75 4.78 6.54
N GLU A 33 -4.98 5.26 6.44
CA GLU A 33 -6.19 4.44 6.45
C GLU A 33 -6.19 3.41 5.30
N PRO A 34 -6.77 2.21 5.50
CA PRO A 34 -6.86 1.19 4.48
C PRO A 34 -7.93 1.54 3.44
N ILE A 35 -7.57 2.42 2.50
CA ILE A 35 -8.46 2.90 1.44
C ILE A 35 -7.94 2.62 0.02
N TYR A 36 -6.68 2.16 -0.11
CA TYR A 36 -6.05 1.91 -1.40
C TYR A 36 -6.36 0.49 -1.89
N ASP A 37 -6.51 0.29 -3.20
CA ASP A 37 -6.68 -1.05 -3.78
C ASP A 37 -5.33 -1.79 -3.81
N PHE A 38 -4.28 -1.05 -4.15
CA PHE A 38 -2.90 -1.51 -4.08
C PHE A 38 -1.99 -0.37 -3.60
N ALA A 39 -0.84 -0.73 -3.05
CA ALA A 39 0.21 0.22 -2.70
C ALA A 39 1.56 -0.48 -2.75
N PHE A 40 2.62 0.24 -3.14
CA PHE A 40 4.00 -0.17 -2.93
C PHE A 40 4.51 0.29 -1.54
N PRO A 41 5.58 -0.33 -1.00
CA PRO A 41 6.21 0.15 0.22
C PRO A 41 6.78 1.56 0.02
N PHE A 42 6.97 2.29 1.12
CA PHE A 42 7.67 3.58 1.09
C PHE A 42 9.15 3.39 0.75
N TYR A 43 9.63 4.25 -0.15
CA TYR A 43 11.02 4.46 -0.50
C TYR A 43 11.30 5.96 -0.61
N ASP A 44 12.30 6.44 0.12
CA ASP A 44 12.68 7.84 0.25
C ASP A 44 11.48 8.75 0.60
N GLY A 45 10.61 8.24 1.49
CA GLY A 45 9.43 8.97 1.96
C GLY A 45 8.24 9.01 0.99
N VAL A 46 8.32 8.32 -0.15
CA VAL A 46 7.26 8.25 -1.17
C VAL A 46 6.78 6.81 -1.36
N ALA A 47 5.48 6.62 -1.57
CA ALA A 47 4.90 5.36 -2.00
C ALA A 47 3.98 5.56 -3.19
N GLU A 48 4.01 4.64 -4.14
CA GLU A 48 3.02 4.59 -5.21
C GLU A 48 1.79 3.81 -4.74
N ILE A 49 0.62 4.41 -4.91
CA ILE A 49 -0.68 3.82 -4.59
C ILE A 49 -1.53 3.69 -5.84
N CYS A 50 -2.48 2.77 -5.78
CA CYS A 50 -3.42 2.49 -6.84
C CYS A 50 -4.84 2.53 -6.28
N VAL A 51 -5.71 3.31 -6.92
CA VAL A 51 -7.15 3.39 -6.60
C VAL A 51 -7.96 2.97 -7.82
N GLY A 52 -8.96 2.10 -7.61
CA GLY A 52 -9.80 1.53 -8.66
C GLY A 52 -9.14 0.39 -9.44
N CYS A 53 -8.11 -0.22 -8.86
CA CYS A 53 -7.28 -1.22 -9.51
C CYS A 53 -7.75 -2.62 -9.11
N THR A 54 -7.65 -3.58 -10.02
CA THR A 54 -8.01 -4.97 -9.75
C THR A 54 -6.75 -5.82 -9.71
N GLU A 55 -6.54 -6.52 -8.59
CA GLU A 55 -5.45 -7.47 -8.45
C GLU A 55 -5.89 -8.85 -8.93
N HIS A 56 -5.28 -9.33 -10.01
CA HIS A 56 -5.47 -10.67 -10.54
C HIS A 56 -4.36 -11.57 -10.03
N GLY A 57 -4.56 -12.18 -8.86
CA GLY A 57 -3.61 -13.10 -8.24
C GLY A 57 -3.88 -13.29 -6.75
N ALA A 58 -3.49 -14.45 -6.22
CA ALA A 58 -3.60 -14.76 -4.79
C ALA A 58 -2.32 -14.43 -4.00
N ASP A 59 -1.31 -13.83 -4.65
CA ASP A 59 -0.03 -13.44 -4.09
C ASP A 59 0.41 -12.05 -4.60
N ASP A 60 1.43 -11.48 -3.94
CA ASP A 60 1.95 -10.13 -4.22
C ASP A 60 2.64 -9.98 -5.60
N ASN A 61 2.60 -11.02 -6.46
CA ASN A 61 2.99 -10.93 -7.87
C ASN A 61 1.77 -10.88 -8.81
N GLY A 62 0.56 -10.71 -8.25
CA GLY A 62 -0.66 -10.54 -9.02
C GLY A 62 -0.53 -9.38 -10.00
N MET A 63 -1.08 -9.56 -11.20
CA MET A 63 -1.14 -8.48 -12.18
C MET A 63 -2.14 -7.44 -11.68
N ILE A 64 -1.71 -6.19 -11.56
CA ILE A 64 -2.60 -5.07 -11.23
C ILE A 64 -3.12 -4.49 -12.53
N GLU A 65 -4.43 -4.60 -12.75
CA GLU A 65 -5.10 -4.10 -13.94
C GLU A 65 -5.92 -2.85 -13.63
N GLY A 66 -5.81 -1.86 -14.51
CA GLY A 66 -6.61 -0.63 -14.47
C GLY A 66 -6.31 0.30 -13.30
N GLY A 67 -7.29 1.17 -13.01
CA GLY A 67 -7.24 2.16 -11.93
C GLY A 67 -6.36 3.38 -12.21
N SER A 68 -6.11 4.15 -11.16
CA SER A 68 -5.28 5.36 -11.19
C SER A 68 -4.13 5.23 -10.21
N TRP A 69 -2.91 5.31 -10.76
CA TRP A 69 -1.67 5.31 -9.99
C TRP A 69 -1.30 6.73 -9.58
N LYS A 70 -0.87 6.89 -8.33
CA LYS A 70 -0.43 8.18 -7.77
C LYS A 70 0.73 7.94 -6.80
N SER A 71 1.63 8.91 -6.73
CA SER A 71 2.66 8.94 -5.69
C SER A 71 2.16 9.74 -4.49
N ILE A 72 2.35 9.22 -3.29
CA ILE A 72 1.99 9.88 -2.03
C ILE A 72 3.17 9.96 -1.08
N ASP A 73 3.20 11.01 -0.26
CA ASP A 73 4.10 11.10 0.88
C ASP A 73 3.61 10.26 2.07
N ARG A 74 4.39 10.24 3.17
CA ARG A 74 4.05 9.52 4.40
C ARG A 74 2.82 10.05 5.15
N LYS A 75 2.26 11.18 4.74
CA LYS A 75 1.01 11.77 5.25
C LYS A 75 -0.16 11.50 4.30
N GLY A 76 0.06 10.81 3.19
CA GLY A 76 -0.97 10.52 2.19
C GLY A 76 -1.23 11.67 1.22
N LEU A 77 -0.39 12.70 1.19
CA LEU A 77 -0.50 13.80 0.24
C LEU A 77 0.11 13.39 -1.09
N ILE A 78 -0.58 13.70 -2.18
CA ILE A 78 -0.06 13.44 -3.52
C ILE A 78 1.21 14.26 -3.72
N VAL A 79 2.28 13.60 -4.12
CA VAL A 79 3.50 14.26 -4.60
C VAL A 79 3.45 14.28 -6.12
N GLU A 80 3.40 15.48 -6.69
CA GLU A 80 3.57 15.69 -8.13
C GLU A 80 5.07 15.79 -8.41
N GLU A 81 5.55 15.10 -9.46
CA GLU A 81 6.90 15.32 -10.01
C GLU A 81 7.01 16.68 -10.71
#